data_AF-A0AAW2UAU3-F1
#
_entry.id   AF-A0AAW2UAU3-F1
#
_cell.length_a   1.000
_cell.length_b   1.000
_cell.length_c   1.000
_cell.angle_alpha   90.00
_cell.angle_beta   90.00
_cell.angle_gamma   90.00
#
_symmetry.space_group_name_H-M   'P 1'
#
loop_
_entity.id
_entity.type
_entity.pdbx_description
1 polymer ?
#
loop_
_entity_poly.entity_id
_entity_poly.type
_entity_poly.pdbx_seq_one_letter_code
_entity_poly.pdbx_strand_id
1 'polypeptide(L)'
;MDAKNGPVLDVSVVGQQETGAGASQVESLNQSVDEMFIKVDQLEQKLIEVEQFYSSSNTKHPNTPKGGSNLKDKDSEKFLASFKKRQQDAARREAAATKRMQELMRQFGTILRQITQHKWSGPFMQPVDVVGLGLHDYYEVKLLSLFPSYIHSR
;
A
#
# COMPACT_ATOMS: atom_id res chain seq x y z
N MET A 1 -39.77 -29.29 -20.62
CA MET A 1 -38.34 -29.37 -20.22
C MET A 1 -38.04 -28.30 -19.16
N ASP A 2 -39.00 -28.13 -18.27
CA ASP A 2 -38.96 -28.01 -16.82
C ASP A 2 -37.58 -27.96 -16.16
N ALA A 3 -37.30 -26.78 -15.60
CA ALA A 3 -36.35 -26.58 -14.54
C ALA A 3 -36.80 -27.34 -13.28
N LYS A 4 -35.87 -28.04 -12.63
CA LYS A 4 -36.10 -28.65 -11.32
C LYS A 4 -35.05 -28.14 -10.32
N ASN A 5 -35.50 -27.21 -9.49
CA ASN A 5 -34.82 -26.77 -8.28
C ASN A 5 -35.01 -27.79 -7.14
N GLY A 6 -33.96 -27.93 -6.32
CA GLY A 6 -34.03 -28.25 -4.88
C GLY A 6 -33.16 -29.42 -4.41
N PRO A 7 -32.68 -29.44 -3.14
CA PRO A 7 -32.63 -28.39 -2.12
C PRO A 7 -31.21 -28.09 -1.57
N VAL A 8 -31.14 -26.98 -0.86
CA VAL A 8 -30.04 -26.46 -0.03
C VAL A 8 -29.70 -27.42 1.11
N LEU A 9 -28.41 -27.62 1.37
CA LEU A 9 -27.89 -27.96 2.70
C LEU A 9 -26.69 -27.05 3.00
N ASP A 10 -26.93 -26.17 3.96
CA ASP A 10 -25.96 -25.38 4.72
C ASP A 10 -25.06 -26.33 5.54
N VAL A 11 -23.74 -26.15 5.43
CA VAL A 11 -22.82 -26.53 6.50
C VAL A 11 -21.73 -25.46 6.58
N SER A 12 -21.94 -24.57 7.54
CA SER A 12 -20.90 -23.75 8.13
C SER A 12 -19.97 -24.64 8.95
N VAL A 13 -18.67 -24.71 8.61
CA VAL A 13 -17.60 -25.00 9.58
C VAL A 13 -16.39 -24.12 9.28
N VAL A 14 -16.37 -23.03 10.05
CA VAL A 14 -15.24 -22.25 10.55
C VAL A 14 -13.91 -23.02 10.62
N GLY A 15 -12.84 -22.35 10.21
CA GLY A 15 -11.47 -22.80 10.42
C GLY A 15 -10.44 -21.76 10.01
N GLN A 16 -10.57 -20.53 10.52
CA GLN A 16 -9.47 -19.56 10.57
C GLN A 16 -8.24 -20.19 11.22
N GLN A 17 -7.10 -20.06 10.57
CA GLN A 17 -5.83 -20.03 11.27
C GLN A 17 -4.94 -18.95 10.66
N GLU A 18 -5.42 -17.72 10.81
CA GLU A 18 -4.59 -16.53 10.65
C GLU A 18 -3.67 -16.40 11.85
N THR A 19 -2.42 -16.07 11.55
CA THR A 19 -1.34 -15.82 12.47
C THR A 19 -1.68 -14.59 13.33
N GLY A 20 -2.13 -14.82 14.57
CA GLY A 20 -2.62 -13.81 15.51
C GLY A 20 -1.65 -12.68 15.91
N ALA A 21 -0.42 -12.67 15.41
CA ALA A 21 0.53 -11.57 15.61
C ALA A 21 0.41 -10.46 14.55
N GLY A 22 -0.09 -10.77 13.35
CA GLY A 22 -0.22 -9.79 12.26
C GLY A 22 -1.46 -8.92 12.38
N ALA A 23 -2.59 -9.51 12.80
CA ALA A 23 -3.88 -8.82 12.90
C ALA A 23 -3.85 -7.65 13.90
N SER A 24 -3.29 -7.86 15.09
CA SER A 24 -3.19 -6.83 16.13
C SER A 24 -2.31 -5.65 15.71
N GLN A 25 -1.27 -5.90 14.90
CA GLN A 25 -0.41 -4.85 14.36
C GLN A 25 -1.12 -4.04 13.27
N VAL A 26 -1.90 -4.70 12.42
CA VAL A 26 -2.70 -4.04 11.37
C VAL A 26 -3.80 -3.18 11.99
N GLU A 27 -4.50 -3.67 13.02
CA GLU A 27 -5.51 -2.89 13.74
C GLU A 27 -4.92 -1.67 14.44
N SER A 28 -3.78 -1.82 15.12
CA SER A 28 -3.06 -0.70 15.74
C SER A 28 -2.61 0.34 14.70
N LEU A 29 -2.18 -0.11 13.53
CA LEU A 29 -1.77 0.77 12.44
C LEU A 29 -2.96 1.52 11.83
N ASN A 30 -4.10 0.86 11.65
CA ASN A 30 -5.34 1.50 11.19
C ASN A 30 -5.78 2.62 12.15
N GLN A 31 -5.74 2.34 13.45
CA GLN A 31 -6.10 3.34 14.46
C GLN A 31 -5.16 4.57 14.43
N SER A 32 -3.86 4.34 14.21
CA SER A 32 -2.88 5.42 14.01
C SER A 32 -3.13 6.23 12.74
N VAL A 33 -3.55 5.56 11.66
CA VAL A 33 -3.92 6.23 10.40
C VAL A 33 -5.17 7.09 10.58
N ASP A 34 -6.20 6.59 11.25
CA ASP A 34 -7.43 7.34 11.55
C ASP A 34 -7.14 8.59 12.41
N GLU A 35 -6.30 8.44 13.44
CA GLU A 35 -5.84 9.57 14.24
C GLU A 35 -5.07 10.61 13.42
N MET A 36 -4.26 10.18 12.45
CA MET A 36 -3.57 11.09 11.55
C MET A 36 -4.55 11.83 10.64
N PHE A 37 -5.57 11.17 10.10
CA PHE A 37 -6.61 11.83 9.31
C PHE A 37 -7.30 12.95 10.10
N ILE A 38 -7.71 12.65 11.34
CA ILE A 38 -8.33 13.65 12.23
C ILE A 38 -7.38 14.84 12.47
N LYS A 39 -6.08 14.58 12.69
CA LYS A 39 -5.08 15.63 12.92
C LYS A 39 -4.80 16.46 11.66
N VAL A 40 -4.84 15.85 10.48
CA VAL A 40 -4.69 16.55 9.19
C VAL A 40 -5.88 17.48 8.96
N ASP A 41 -7.11 17.01 9.15
CA ASP A 41 -8.31 17.82 9.01
C ASP A 41 -8.31 19.01 9.98
N GLN A 42 -7.92 18.77 11.24
CA GLN A 42 -7.76 19.85 12.23
C GLN A 42 -6.72 20.88 11.81
N LEU A 43 -5.60 20.45 11.22
CA LEU A 43 -4.54 21.34 10.77
C LEU A 43 -4.97 22.16 9.56
N GLU A 44 -5.71 21.54 8.62
CA GLU A 44 -6.29 22.22 7.46
C GLU A 44 -7.30 23.28 7.89
N GLN A 45 -8.19 22.95 8.83
CA GLN A 45 -9.17 23.91 9.35
C GLN A 45 -8.50 25.11 10.03
N LYS A 46 -7.44 24.86 10.81
CA LYS A 46 -6.65 25.93 11.45
C LYS A 46 -5.88 26.77 10.43
N LEU A 47 -5.41 26.16 9.35
CA LEU A 47 -4.74 26.89 8.27
C LEU A 47 -5.71 27.86 7.59
N ILE A 48 -6.93 27.40 7.30
CA ILE A 48 -8.00 28.23 6.72
C ILE A 48 -8.35 29.39 7.66
N GLU A 49 -8.48 29.14 8.96
CA GLU A 49 -8.76 30.16 9.97
C GLU A 49 -7.65 31.23 10.02
N VAL A 50 -6.39 30.81 10.03
CA VAL A 50 -5.22 31.69 10.01
C VAL A 50 -5.16 32.51 8.72
N GLU A 51 -5.40 31.88 7.57
CA GLU A 51 -5.43 32.55 6.26
C GLU A 51 -6.56 33.60 6.18
N GLN A 52 -7.75 33.25 6.69
CA GLN A 52 -8.89 34.16 6.78
C GLN A 52 -8.60 35.34 7.71
N PHE A 53 -7.97 35.11 8.87
CA PHE A 53 -7.60 36.17 9.81
C PHE A 53 -6.66 37.22 9.18
N TYR A 54 -5.67 36.78 8.40
CA TYR A 54 -4.75 37.69 7.70
C TYR A 54 -5.39 38.36 6.47
N SER A 55 -6.33 37.69 5.79
CA SER A 55 -7.06 38.27 4.66
C SER A 55 -8.10 39.31 5.09
N SER A 56 -8.79 39.07 6.21
CA SER A 56 -9.82 39.96 6.74
C SER A 56 -9.25 41.16 7.52
N SER A 57 -8.06 41.04 8.11
CA SER A 57 -7.40 42.16 8.81
C SER A 57 -6.73 43.20 7.88
N ASN A 58 -6.60 42.93 6.58
CA ASN A 58 -6.03 43.88 5.61
C ASN A 58 -7.08 44.81 4.94
N THR A 59 -8.37 44.60 5.19
CA THR A 59 -9.43 45.47 4.64
C THR A 59 -9.99 46.44 5.68
N LYS A 60 -9.38 47.63 5.68
CA LYS A 60 -9.94 48.93 6.09
C LYS A 60 -10.18 49.15 7.59
N HIS A 61 -9.18 49.76 8.23
CA HIS A 61 -9.44 50.87 9.13
C HIS A 61 -9.19 52.19 8.37
N PRO A 62 -10.19 53.02 8.06
CA PRO A 62 -9.92 54.40 7.66
C PRO A 62 -9.61 55.20 8.94
N ASN A 63 -8.48 55.90 8.91
CA ASN A 63 -7.97 56.86 9.92
C ASN A 63 -6.86 56.29 10.81
N THR A 64 -5.61 56.38 10.34
CA THR A 64 -4.55 57.24 10.91
C THR A 64 -3.25 57.07 10.09
N PRO A 65 -2.42 58.12 9.93
CA PRO A 65 -1.33 58.11 8.97
C PRO A 65 0.01 57.65 9.56
N LYS A 66 0.81 57.03 8.69
CA LYS A 66 2.25 56.69 8.79
C LYS A 66 2.59 55.37 9.48
N GLY A 67 2.99 54.41 8.65
CA GLY A 67 3.67 53.20 9.08
C GLY A 67 3.71 52.19 7.94
N GLY A 68 4.57 52.41 6.95
CA GLY A 68 4.76 51.45 5.88
C GLY A 68 5.19 50.10 6.46
N SER A 69 4.50 49.02 6.08
CA SER A 69 4.94 47.66 6.36
C SER A 69 4.77 46.80 5.11
N ASN A 70 5.56 47.12 4.08
CA ASN A 70 5.68 46.35 2.85
C ASN A 70 6.61 45.12 3.02
N LEU A 71 6.75 44.57 4.24
CA LEU A 71 7.85 43.66 4.60
C LEU A 71 7.45 42.23 4.98
N LYS A 72 6.16 41.89 5.03
CA LYS A 72 5.72 40.58 5.59
C LYS A 72 5.03 39.62 4.61
N ASP A 73 4.86 40.00 3.35
CA ASP A 73 4.24 39.14 2.33
C ASP A 73 5.22 38.12 1.73
N LYS A 74 6.51 38.47 1.67
CA LYS A 74 7.57 37.67 1.04
C LYS A 74 7.90 36.33 1.73
N ASP A 75 7.66 36.22 3.03
CA ASP A 75 8.06 35.03 3.80
C ASP A 75 6.99 33.93 3.77
N SER A 76 5.71 34.33 3.77
CA SER A 76 4.56 33.43 3.61
C SER A 76 4.55 32.77 2.23
N GLU A 77 4.76 33.56 1.17
CA GLU A 77 4.82 33.06 -0.20
C GLU A 77 5.97 32.05 -0.40
N LYS A 78 7.13 32.30 0.24
CA LYS A 78 8.26 31.36 0.24
C LYS A 78 7.94 30.06 0.98
N PHE A 79 7.22 30.11 2.10
CA PHE A 79 6.82 28.91 2.84
C PHE A 79 5.85 28.05 2.03
N LEU A 80 4.84 28.66 1.40
CA LEU A 80 3.90 27.94 0.53
C LEU A 80 4.59 27.35 -0.71
N ALA A 81 5.51 28.10 -1.33
CA ALA A 81 6.28 27.64 -2.47
C ALA A 81 7.21 26.46 -2.12
N SER A 82 7.84 26.48 -0.94
CA SER A 82 8.72 25.39 -0.49
C SER A 82 7.94 24.14 -0.09
N PHE A 83 6.75 24.28 0.51
CA PHE A 83 5.85 23.16 0.76
C PHE A 83 5.35 22.51 -0.55
N LYS A 84 4.87 23.32 -1.50
CA LYS A 84 4.46 22.83 -2.84
C LYS A 84 5.62 22.15 -3.58
N LYS A 85 6.83 22.70 -3.51
CA LYS A 85 8.03 22.09 -4.10
C LYS A 85 8.34 20.74 -3.46
N ARG A 86 8.27 20.63 -2.13
CA ARG A 86 8.49 19.36 -1.40
C ARG A 86 7.47 18.29 -1.80
N GLN A 87 6.19 18.66 -1.93
CA GLN A 87 5.14 17.75 -2.36
C GLN A 87 5.36 17.26 -3.80
N GLN A 88 5.74 18.16 -4.72
CA GLN A 88 6.07 17.80 -6.09
C GLN A 88 7.28 16.87 -6.17
N ASP A 89 8.33 17.12 -5.37
CA ASP A 89 9.51 16.26 -5.33
C ASP A 89 9.20 14.88 -4.76
N ALA A 90 8.32 14.80 -3.76
CA ALA A 90 7.81 13.52 -3.25
C ALA A 90 7.04 12.75 -4.33
N ALA A 91 6.10 13.40 -5.04
CA ALA A 91 5.35 12.79 -6.13
C ALA A 91 6.26 12.33 -7.29
N ARG A 92 7.31 13.10 -7.62
CA ARG A 92 8.31 12.71 -8.62
C ARG A 92 9.09 11.47 -8.20
N ARG A 93 9.49 11.37 -6.93
CA ARG A 93 10.18 10.19 -6.40
C ARG A 93 9.28 8.95 -6.46
N GLU A 94 8.02 9.09 -6.07
CA GLU A 94 7.04 8.01 -6.13
C GLU A 94 6.80 7.55 -7.57
N ALA A 95 6.59 8.47 -8.52
CA ALA A 95 6.45 8.14 -9.94
C ALA A 95 7.68 7.40 -10.49
N ALA A 96 8.90 7.82 -10.09
CA ALA A 96 10.12 7.12 -10.47
C ALA A 96 10.21 5.70 -9.88
N ALA A 97 9.77 5.51 -8.63
CA ALA A 97 9.71 4.19 -8.00
C ALA A 97 8.72 3.26 -8.70
N THR A 98 7.51 3.75 -9.01
CA THR A 98 6.50 3.00 -9.75
C THR A 98 7.00 2.60 -11.14
N LYS A 99 7.64 3.53 -11.86
CA LYS A 99 8.26 3.23 -13.16
C LYS A 99 9.33 2.14 -13.06
N ARG A 100 10.16 2.19 -12.01
CA ARG A 100 11.17 1.15 -11.75
C ARG A 100 10.52 -0.21 -11.47
N MET A 101 9.43 -0.25 -10.71
CA MET A 101 8.69 -1.49 -10.44
C MET A 101 8.08 -2.07 -11.73
N GLN A 102 7.43 -1.23 -12.54
CA GLN A 102 6.86 -1.64 -13.83
C GLN A 102 7.94 -2.20 -14.77
N GLU A 103 9.12 -1.59 -14.80
CA GLU A 103 10.26 -2.09 -15.55
C GLU A 103 10.65 -3.50 -15.10
N LEU A 104 10.84 -3.70 -13.79
CA LEU A 104 11.18 -5.01 -13.22
C LEU A 104 10.13 -6.07 -13.56
N MET A 105 8.84 -5.74 -13.45
CA MET A 105 7.76 -6.66 -13.82
C MET A 105 7.79 -7.04 -15.30
N ARG A 106 8.13 -6.10 -16.18
CA ARG A 106 8.27 -6.38 -17.62
C ARG A 106 9.46 -7.29 -17.92
N GLN A 107 10.58 -7.06 -17.24
CA GLN A 107 11.76 -7.93 -17.34
C GLN A 107 11.43 -9.36 -16.86
N PHE A 108 10.79 -9.50 -15.70
CA PHE A 108 10.34 -10.80 -15.20
C PHE A 108 9.35 -11.47 -16.15
N GLY A 109 8.38 -10.74 -16.70
CA GLY A 109 7.45 -11.28 -17.69
C GLY A 109 8.15 -11.85 -18.93
N THR A 110 9.21 -11.20 -19.40
CA THR A 110 10.01 -11.68 -20.53
C THR A 110 10.77 -12.96 -20.18
N ILE A 111 11.43 -12.99 -19.02
CA ILE A 111 12.17 -14.15 -18.53
C ILE A 111 11.25 -15.34 -18.32
N LEU A 112 10.12 -15.13 -17.64
CA LEU A 112 9.09 -16.16 -17.42
C LEU A 112 8.61 -16.74 -18.75
N ARG A 113 8.29 -15.88 -19.73
CA ARG A 113 7.89 -16.32 -21.06
C ARG A 113 8.95 -17.17 -21.75
N GLN A 114 10.23 -16.80 -21.63
CA GLN A 114 11.33 -17.57 -22.23
C GLN A 114 11.46 -18.95 -21.60
N ILE A 115 11.43 -19.05 -20.28
CA ILE A 115 11.56 -20.34 -19.57
C ILE A 115 10.32 -21.23 -19.77
N THR A 116 9.11 -20.65 -19.85
CA THR A 116 7.87 -21.41 -20.05
C THR A 116 7.75 -21.95 -21.48
N GLN A 117 8.37 -21.30 -22.47
CA GLN A 117 8.36 -21.74 -23.86
C GLN A 117 9.45 -22.77 -24.20
N HIS A 118 10.31 -23.10 -23.24
CA HIS A 118 11.36 -24.10 -23.46
C HIS A 118 10.74 -25.50 -23.67
N LYS A 119 11.33 -26.31 -24.56
CA LYS A 119 10.85 -27.68 -24.89
C LYS A 119 10.69 -28.63 -23.69
N TRP A 120 11.35 -28.34 -22.57
CA TRP A 120 11.31 -29.13 -21.33
C TRP A 120 10.58 -28.45 -20.18
N SER A 121 9.86 -27.36 -20.45
CA SER A 121 9.14 -26.60 -19.44
C SER A 121 7.85 -27.29 -18.98
N GLY A 122 7.32 -28.24 -19.77
CA GLY A 122 6.02 -28.90 -19.55
C GLY A 122 5.75 -29.32 -18.09
N PRO A 123 6.67 -30.03 -17.42
CA PRO A 123 6.49 -30.45 -16.02
C PRO A 123 6.32 -29.30 -15.01
N PHE A 124 6.72 -28.08 -15.35
CA PHE A 124 6.67 -26.91 -14.47
C PHE A 124 5.48 -25.98 -14.75
N MET A 125 4.64 -26.29 -15.75
CA MET A 125 3.51 -25.44 -16.14
C MET A 125 2.27 -25.64 -15.27
N GLN A 126 2.22 -26.72 -14.48
CA GLN A 126 1.15 -27.03 -13.55
C GLN A 126 1.75 -27.47 -12.22
N PRO A 127 1.02 -27.30 -11.10
CA PRO A 127 1.39 -27.94 -9.84
C PRO A 127 1.54 -29.45 -10.02
N VAL A 128 2.45 -30.07 -9.26
CA VAL A 128 2.65 -31.52 -9.30
C VAL A 128 1.40 -32.20 -8.74
N ASP A 129 0.78 -33.08 -9.54
CA ASP A 129 -0.32 -33.93 -9.10
C ASP A 129 0.23 -35.10 -8.28
N VAL A 130 0.38 -34.87 -6.98
CA VAL A 130 0.91 -35.85 -6.02
C VAL A 130 0.04 -37.09 -5.89
N VAL A 131 -1.28 -36.98 -6.07
CA VAL A 131 -2.22 -38.09 -5.93
C VAL A 131 -2.21 -38.93 -7.20
N GLY A 132 -2.30 -38.29 -8.37
CA GLY A 132 -2.27 -38.96 -9.67
C GLY A 132 -0.94 -39.62 -9.98
N LEU A 133 0.18 -39.11 -9.44
CA LEU A 133 1.52 -39.68 -9.61
C LEU A 133 1.94 -40.64 -8.46
N GLY A 134 1.13 -40.80 -7.42
CA GLY A 134 1.45 -41.67 -6.27
C GLY A 134 2.64 -41.20 -5.44
N LEU A 135 2.90 -39.88 -5.40
CA LEU A 135 4.05 -39.29 -4.71
C LEU A 135 3.70 -38.98 -3.25
N HIS A 136 3.70 -40.01 -2.42
CA HIS A 136 3.29 -39.92 -1.01
C HIS A 136 4.26 -39.09 -0.14
N ASP A 137 5.53 -39.01 -0.54
CA ASP A 137 6.60 -38.30 0.16
C ASP A 137 6.91 -36.91 -0.44
N TYR A 138 6.16 -36.47 -1.46
CA TYR A 138 6.45 -35.25 -2.21
C TYR A 138 6.60 -34.01 -1.30
N TYR A 139 5.76 -33.91 -0.27
CA TYR A 139 5.81 -32.79 0.67
C TYR A 139 6.86 -32.95 1.78
N GLU A 140 7.27 -34.19 2.08
CA GLU A 140 8.34 -34.46 3.06
C GLU A 140 9.70 -34.11 2.46
N VAL A 141 9.97 -34.55 1.22
CA VAL A 141 11.23 -34.29 0.52
C VAL A 141 11.37 -32.82 0.09
N LYS A 142 10.27 -32.14 -0.25
CA LYS A 142 10.30 -30.70 -0.59
C LYS A 142 10.69 -29.84 0.62
N LEU A 143 10.25 -30.19 1.83
CA LEU A 143 10.64 -29.52 3.07
C LEU A 143 12.13 -29.72 3.40
N LEU A 144 12.67 -30.92 3.16
CA LEU A 144 14.10 -31.21 3.31
C LEU A 144 15.00 -30.32 2.46
N SER A 145 14.58 -30.00 1.23
CA SER A 145 15.36 -29.14 0.31
C SER A 145 15.33 -27.65 0.67
N LEU A 146 14.27 -27.18 1.34
CA LEU A 146 14.14 -25.78 1.77
C LEU A 146 14.69 -25.54 3.18
N PHE A 147 14.72 -26.55 4.05
CA PHE A 147 15.22 -26.44 5.43
C PHE A 147 15.98 -27.71 5.87
N PRO A 148 17.28 -27.83 5.53
CA PRO A 148 18.09 -29.02 5.86
C PRO A 148 18.19 -29.32 7.36
N SER A 149 17.97 -28.32 8.22
CA SER A 149 18.18 -28.41 9.67
C SER A 149 17.06 -29.10 10.44
N TYR A 150 15.93 -29.45 9.82
CA TYR A 150 14.72 -29.88 10.54
C TYR A 150 14.66 -31.36 10.94
N ILE A 151 15.70 -32.15 10.66
CA ILE A 151 15.62 -33.62 10.76
C ILE A 151 16.42 -34.23 11.92
N HIS A 152 17.25 -33.46 12.62
CA HIS A 152 18.06 -34.00 13.73
C HIS A 152 17.43 -33.85 15.12
N SER A 153 16.12 -33.57 15.20
CA SER A 153 15.40 -33.52 16.48
C SER A 153 14.12 -34.35 16.44
N ARG A 154 14.30 -35.66 16.29
CA ARG A 154 13.42 -36.67 16.89
C ARG A 154 14.25 -37.83 17.38
#